data_AF-A0A1S7LM16-F1
#
_entry.id   AF-A0A1S7LM16-F1
#
_cell.length_a   1.000
_cell.length_b   1.000
_cell.length_c   1.000
_cell.angle_alpha   90.00
_cell.angle_beta   90.00
_cell.angle_gamma   90.00
#
_symmetry.space_group_name_H-M   'P 1'
#
loop_
_entity.id
_entity.type
_entity.pdbx_description
1 polymer ?
#
loop_
_entity_poly.entity_id
_entity_poly.type
_entity_poly.pdbx_seq_one_letter_code
_entity_poly.pdbx_strand_id
1 'polypeptide(L)'
;MLLAITTLSLTPLSQLPALPGSDKTHHIIAYSALMFPTALRRPKGWMLIAAFFILHGGLIELLQPYVNRYGEWLDMAANTAGILCGVILAAMANHFFKPSRLC
;
A
#
# COMPACT_ATOMS: atom_id res chain seq x y z
N MET A 1 9.84 -2.27 -1.41
CA MET A 1 8.59 -1.53 -1.70
C MET A 1 8.32 -0.44 -0.67
N LEU A 2 8.21 -0.75 0.64
CA LEU A 2 7.91 0.25 1.68
C LEU A 2 8.83 1.48 1.68
N LEU A 3 10.15 1.27 1.58
CA LEU A 3 11.12 2.36 1.49
C LEU A 3 10.85 3.26 0.27
N ALA A 4 10.62 2.67 -0.91
CA ALA A 4 10.32 3.42 -2.12
C ALA A 4 9.03 4.25 -1.99
N ILE A 5 7.97 3.67 -1.41
CA ILE A 5 6.72 4.40 -1.12
C ILE A 5 7.02 5.59 -0.20
N THR A 6 7.76 5.35 0.89
CA THR A 6 8.10 6.39 1.86
C THR A 6 8.91 7.53 1.22
N THR A 7 9.92 7.19 0.43
CA THR A 7 10.74 8.21 -0.24
C THR A 7 9.93 9.00 -1.24
N LEU A 8 9.11 8.35 -2.07
CA LEU A 8 8.29 9.02 -3.09
C LEU A 8 7.21 9.90 -2.46
N SER A 9 6.57 9.45 -1.38
CA SER A 9 5.54 10.23 -0.68
C SER A 9 6.12 11.46 0.04
N LEU A 10 7.38 11.40 0.47
CA LEU A 10 8.06 12.52 1.13
C LEU A 10 8.90 13.39 0.17
N THR A 11 8.94 13.05 -1.12
CA THR A 11 9.57 13.92 -2.13
C THR A 11 8.73 15.19 -2.33
N PRO A 12 9.33 16.39 -2.28
CA PRO A 12 8.62 17.65 -2.52
C PRO A 12 7.82 17.66 -3.82
N LEU A 13 6.66 18.31 -3.81
CA LEU A 13 5.75 18.31 -4.97
C LEU A 13 6.40 18.82 -6.27
N SER A 14 7.32 19.78 -6.15
CA SER A 14 8.06 20.37 -7.27
C SER A 14 9.06 19.42 -7.94
N GLN A 15 9.41 18.31 -7.29
CA GLN A 15 10.40 17.34 -7.77
C GLN A 15 9.77 16.06 -8.31
N LEU A 16 8.45 15.93 -8.27
CA LEU A 16 7.77 14.74 -8.75
C LEU A 16 7.58 14.80 -10.27
N PRO A 17 7.96 13.72 -10.99
CA PRO A 17 7.67 13.63 -12.42
C PRO A 17 6.14 13.55 -12.63
N ALA A 18 5.67 14.13 -13.72
CA ALA A 18 4.30 13.93 -14.17
C ALA A 18 4.13 12.48 -14.63
N LEU A 19 3.38 11.69 -13.86
CA LEU A 19 3.04 10.30 -14.18
C LEU A 19 1.59 10.21 -14.63
N PRO A 20 1.26 9.33 -15.60
CA PRO A 20 -0.12 9.11 -16.00
C PRO A 20 -0.93 8.50 -14.85
N GLY A 21 -2.18 8.95 -14.70
CA GLY A 21 -3.07 8.54 -13.61
C GLY A 21 -3.09 9.55 -12.46
N SER A 22 -4.07 9.40 -11.57
CA SER A 22 -4.15 10.26 -10.39
C SER A 22 -3.21 9.79 -9.29
N ASP A 23 -2.78 10.70 -8.44
CA ASP A 23 -2.00 10.40 -7.24
C ASP A 23 -2.65 9.27 -6.40
N LYS A 24 -3.97 9.32 -6.18
CA LYS A 24 -4.76 8.29 -5.48
C LYS A 24 -4.69 6.90 -6.14
N THR A 25 -4.65 6.82 -7.47
CA THR A 25 -4.45 5.55 -8.17
C THR A 25 -3.06 4.97 -7.89
N HIS A 26 -2.03 5.82 -7.85
CA HIS A 26 -0.68 5.38 -7.46
C HIS A 26 -0.65 4.85 -6.03
N HIS A 27 -1.33 5.52 -5.09
CA HIS A 27 -1.48 5.05 -3.70
C HIS A 27 -2.14 3.66 -3.63
N ILE A 28 -3.28 3.46 -4.31
CA ILE A 28 -3.97 2.16 -4.35
C ILE A 28 -3.05 1.07 -4.91
N ILE A 29 -2.39 1.32 -6.04
CA ILE A 29 -1.51 0.34 -6.69
C ILE A 29 -0.31 0.00 -5.79
N ALA A 30 0.35 1.02 -5.24
CA ALA A 30 1.55 0.84 -4.42
C ALA A 30 1.24 0.04 -3.15
N TYR A 31 0.17 0.38 -2.43
CA TYR A 31 -0.23 -0.34 -1.22
C TYR A 31 -0.83 -1.72 -1.51
N SER A 32 -1.49 -1.91 -2.66
CA SER A 32 -1.91 -3.24 -3.11
C SER A 32 -0.70 -4.14 -3.36
N ALA A 33 0.29 -3.65 -4.09
CA ALA A 33 1.53 -4.38 -4.39
C ALA A 33 2.35 -4.67 -3.12
N LEU A 34 2.34 -3.75 -2.15
CA LEU A 34 2.97 -3.94 -0.85
C LEU A 34 2.27 -5.03 -0.01
N MET A 35 0.94 -5.01 0.03
CA MET A 35 0.16 -5.91 0.89
C MET A 35 -0.02 -7.31 0.28
N PHE A 36 -0.16 -7.42 -1.04
CA PHE A 36 -0.43 -8.67 -1.74
C PHE A 36 0.50 -9.83 -1.34
N PRO A 37 1.84 -9.75 -1.42
CA PRO A 37 2.71 -10.87 -1.07
C PRO A 37 2.60 -11.25 0.43
N THR A 38 2.40 -10.26 1.30
CA THR A 38 2.18 -10.46 2.74
C THR A 38 0.90 -11.25 2.99
N ALA A 39 -0.21 -10.83 2.38
CA ALA A 39 -1.50 -11.49 2.47
C ALA A 39 -1.53 -12.86 1.77
N LEU A 40 -0.71 -13.04 0.74
CA LEU A 40 -0.59 -14.31 0.02
C LEU A 40 0.11 -15.35 0.89
N ARG A 41 1.25 -14.98 1.52
CA ARG A 41 2.05 -15.89 2.33
C ARG A 41 1.48 -16.15 3.73
N ARG A 42 0.66 -15.22 4.25
CA ARG A 42 0.05 -15.24 5.60
C ARG A 42 1.02 -15.67 6.71
N PRO A 43 2.17 -15.00 6.90
CA PRO A 43 3.02 -15.27 8.05
C PRO A 43 2.25 -15.05 9.37
N LYS A 44 2.76 -15.61 10.48
CA LYS A 44 2.19 -15.36 11.81
C LYS A 44 2.15 -13.85 12.06
N GLY A 45 0.98 -13.32 12.41
CA GLY A 45 0.80 -11.89 12.66
C GLY A 45 0.66 -11.01 11.40
N TRP A 46 0.38 -11.56 10.21
CA TRP A 46 0.22 -10.76 8.98
C TRP A 46 -0.81 -9.62 9.08
N MET A 47 -1.82 -9.74 9.93
CA MET A 47 -2.79 -8.66 10.19
C MET A 47 -2.14 -7.49 10.96
N LEU A 48 -1.18 -7.75 11.85
CA LEU A 48 -0.40 -6.70 12.49
C LEU A 48 0.50 -5.98 11.48
N ILE A 49 1.00 -6.70 10.47
CA ILE A 49 1.76 -6.09 9.36
C ILE A 49 0.84 -5.17 8.54
N ALA A 50 -0.41 -5.59 8.27
CA ALA A 50 -1.39 -4.74 7.59
C ALA A 50 -1.71 -3.48 8.41
N ALA A 51 -1.94 -3.62 9.72
CA ALA A 51 -2.15 -2.48 10.63
C ALA A 51 -0.93 -1.54 10.65
N PHE A 52 0.28 -2.11 10.67
CA PHE A 52 1.52 -1.34 10.56
C PHE A 52 1.59 -0.55 9.26
N PHE A 53 1.23 -1.12 8.11
CA PHE A 53 1.21 -0.37 6.84
C PHE A 53 0.20 0.77 6.84
N ILE A 54 -0.98 0.59 7.44
CA ILE A 54 -1.97 1.67 7.61
C ILE A 54 -1.37 2.78 8.48
N LEU A 55 -0.83 2.44 9.66
CA LEU A 55 -0.22 3.41 10.56
C LEU A 55 0.96 4.15 9.91
N HIS A 56 1.80 3.43 9.17
CA HIS A 56 2.92 4.00 8.43
C HIS A 56 2.44 4.99 7.35
N GLY A 57 1.39 4.65 6.61
CA GLY A 57 0.77 5.55 5.64
C GLY A 57 0.19 6.81 6.31
N GLY A 58 -0.48 6.67 7.44
CA GLY A 58 -0.98 7.81 8.21
C GLY A 58 0.14 8.70 8.74
N LEU A 59 1.25 8.11 9.21
CA LEU A 59 2.42 8.87 9.62
C LEU A 59 3.05 9.65 8.46
N ILE A 60 3.11 9.06 7.27
CA ILE A 60 3.57 9.77 6.06
C ILE A 60 2.70 11.00 5.81
N GLU A 61 1.36 10.86 5.80
CA GLU A 61 0.45 12.01 5.59
C GLU A 61 0.65 13.13 6.61
N LEU A 62 0.93 12.78 7.87
CA LEU A 62 1.25 13.76 8.91
C LEU A 62 2.60 14.45 8.68
N LEU A 63 3.56 13.76 8.05
CA LEU A 63 4.90 14.27 7.76
C LEU A 63 4.99 15.06 6.46
N GLN A 64 4.09 14.82 5.49
CA GLN A 64 4.07 15.50 4.18
C GLN A 64 4.14 17.04 4.28
N PRO A 65 3.41 17.73 5.18
CA PRO A 65 3.49 19.19 5.34
C PRO A 65 4.89 19.73 5.63
N TYR A 66 5.74 18.95 6.30
CA TYR A 66 7.09 19.37 6.69
C TYR A 66 8.10 19.31 5.53
N VAL A 67 7.71 18.77 4.37
CA VAL A 67 8.55 18.61 3.18
C VAL A 67 7.98 19.30 1.95
N ASN A 68 7.14 20.33 2.14
CA ASN A 68 6.44 21.06 1.06
C ASN A 68 5.51 20.14 0.23
N ARG A 69 4.80 19.23 0.90
CA ARG A 69 3.65 18.50 0.35
C ARG A 69 2.40 18.76 1.16
N TYR A 70 1.24 18.46 0.59
CA TYR A 70 -0.04 18.52 1.30
C TYR A 70 -0.34 17.15 1.88
N GLY A 71 -0.52 17.05 3.20
CA GLY A 71 -1.09 15.84 3.78
C GLY A 71 -2.57 15.76 3.40
N GLU A 72 -2.99 14.65 2.79
CA GLU A 72 -4.37 14.44 2.34
C GLU A 72 -4.99 13.19 2.98
N TRP A 73 -6.08 13.39 3.73
CA TRP A 73 -6.83 12.27 4.31
C TRP A 73 -7.41 11.31 3.26
N LEU A 74 -7.63 11.79 2.03
CA LEU A 74 -8.05 10.93 0.93
C LEU A 74 -6.92 10.01 0.45
N ASP A 75 -5.66 10.40 0.60
CA ASP A 75 -4.52 9.54 0.26
C ASP A 75 -4.36 8.45 1.33
N MET A 76 -4.65 8.76 2.60
CA MET A 76 -4.81 7.75 3.65
C MET A 76 -5.94 6.75 3.35
N ALA A 77 -7.07 7.22 2.83
CA ALA A 77 -8.16 6.34 2.38
C ALA A 77 -7.72 5.47 1.19
N ALA A 78 -7.00 6.04 0.22
CA ALA A 78 -6.45 5.31 -0.93
C ALA A 78 -5.41 4.25 -0.52
N ASN A 79 -4.54 4.55 0.44
CA ASN A 79 -3.59 3.60 1.03
C ASN A 79 -4.31 2.39 1.64
N THR A 80 -5.33 2.67 2.46
CA THR A 80 -6.14 1.65 3.13
C THR A 80 -6.90 0.79 2.11
N ALA A 81 -7.49 1.43 1.09
CA ALA A 81 -8.14 0.73 -0.02
C ALA A 81 -7.16 -0.17 -0.78
N GLY A 82 -5.93 0.31 -1.06
CA GLY A 82 -4.88 -0.50 -1.66
C GLY A 82 -4.52 -1.73 -0.82
N ILE A 83 -4.37 -1.58 0.50
CA ILE A 83 -4.13 -2.71 1.41
C ILE A 83 -5.27 -3.75 1.30
N LEU A 84 -6.53 -3.30 1.33
CA LEU A 84 -7.69 -4.19 1.18
C LEU A 84 -7.70 -4.89 -0.19
N CYS A 85 -7.42 -4.16 -1.27
CA CYS A 85 -7.29 -4.73 -2.62
C CYS A 85 -6.21 -5.82 -2.66
N GLY A 86 -5.02 -5.57 -2.09
CA GLY A 86 -3.95 -6.56 -2.00
C GLY A 86 -4.36 -7.82 -1.24
N VAL A 87 -5.13 -7.67 -0.15
CA VAL A 87 -5.68 -8.81 0.61
C VAL A 87 -6.70 -9.60 -0.22
N ILE A 88 -7.62 -8.93 -0.91
CA ILE A 88 -8.64 -9.57 -1.75
C ILE A 88 -7.98 -10.34 -2.89
N LEU A 89 -7.03 -9.73 -3.59
CA LEU A 89 -6.28 -10.37 -4.67
C LEU A 89 -5.52 -11.61 -4.17
N ALA A 90 -4.89 -11.52 -3.00
CA ALA A 90 -4.22 -12.67 -2.39
C ALA A 90 -5.19 -13.78 -1.98
N ALA A 91 -6.39 -13.43 -1.53
CA ALA A 91 -7.44 -14.40 -1.21
C ALA A 91 -7.94 -15.11 -2.49
N MET A 92 -8.16 -14.38 -3.57
CA MET A 92 -8.52 -14.93 -4.87
C MET A 92 -7.43 -15.86 -5.39
N ALA A 93 -6.16 -15.42 -5.38
CA ALA A 93 -5.04 -16.24 -5.81
C ALA A 93 -4.94 -17.55 -5.01
N ASN A 94 -5.07 -17.49 -3.69
CA ASN A 94 -5.08 -18.68 -2.84
C ASN A 94 -6.30 -19.59 -3.07
N HIS A 95 -7.42 -19.05 -3.55
CA HIS A 95 -8.60 -19.84 -3.90
C HIS A 95 -8.39 -20.61 -5.21
N PHE A 96 -7.88 -19.96 -6.25
CA PHE A 96 -7.69 -20.55 -7.58
C PHE A 96 -6.45 -21.43 -7.71
N PHE A 97 -5.36 -21.09 -7.00
CA PHE A 97 -4.06 -21.76 -7.12
C PHE A 97 -3.71 -22.66 -5.94
N LYS A 98 -4.70 -23.05 -5.11
CA LYS A 98 -4.49 -24.11 -4.12
C LYS A 98 -4.03 -25.37 -4.86
N PRO A 99 -2.82 -25.89 -4.61
CA PRO A 99 -2.45 -27.19 -5.16
C PRO A 99 -3.48 -28.18 -4.62
N SER A 100 -4.16 -28.89 -5.51
CA SER A 100 -4.89 -30.10 -5.15
C SER A 100 -3.92 -30.95 -4.34
N ARG A 101 -4.23 -31.17 -3.06
CA ARG A 101 -3.54 -32.19 -2.28
C ARG A 101 -3.94 -33.51 -2.92
N LEU A 102 -3.15 -33.97 -3.89
CA LEU A 102 -3.15 -35.36 -4.33
C LEU A 102 -2.63 -36.17 -3.13
N CYS A 103 -3.57 -36.65 -2.32
CA CYS A 103 -3.39 -37.80 -1.46
C CYS A 103 -3.89 -39.04 -2.22
#